data_AF-A0A954VN47-F1
#
_entry.id   AF-A0A954VN47-F1
#
_cell.length_a   1.000
_cell.length_b   1.000
_cell.length_c   1.000
_cell.angle_alpha   90.00
_cell.angle_beta   90.00
_cell.angle_gamma   90.00
#
_symmetry.space_group_name_H-M   'P 1'
#
loop_
_entity.id
_entity.type
_entity.pdbx_description
1 polymer ?
#
loop_
_entity_poly.entity_id
_entity_poly.type
_entity_poly.pdbx_seq_one_letter_code
_entity_poly.pdbx_strand_id
1 'polypeptide(L)' 'MRRIFRDAVRRSGVRRRITPHDVRRAAARHLHLSGMPIKRLQAILGHNSINTT' A
#
# COMPACT_ATOMS: atom_id res chain seq x y z
N MET A 1 -12.84 -4.06 8.11
CA MET A 1 -11.92 -3.35 7.18
C MET A 1 -12.38 -3.27 5.72
N ARG A 2 -12.90 -4.35 5.09
CA ARG A 2 -13.22 -4.38 3.64
C ARG A 2 -14.34 -3.42 3.18
N ARG A 3 -15.30 -3.06 4.04
CA ARG A 3 -16.42 -2.15 3.69
C ARG A 3 -15.97 -0.68 3.59
N ILE A 4 -15.32 -0.18 4.63
CA ILE A 4 -14.78 1.19 4.69
C ILE A 4 -13.84 1.48 3.52
N PHE A 5 -12.96 0.52 3.19
CA PHE A 5 -12.06 0.66 2.05
C PHE A 5 -12.83 0.79 0.73
N ARG A 6 -13.85 -0.05 0.48
CA ARG A 6 -14.67 0.06 -0.74
C ARG A 6 -15.39 1.41 -0.84
N ASP A 7 -15.92 1.92 0.27
CA ASP A 7 -16.59 3.22 0.27
C ASP A 7 -15.61 4.37 -0.01
N ALA A 8 -14.40 4.30 0.54
CA ALA A 8 -13.33 5.24 0.23
C ALA A 8 -12.91 5.20 -1.25
N VAL A 9 -12.80 4.00 -1.84
CA VAL A 9 -12.49 3.82 -3.27
C VAL A 9 -13.60 4.36 -4.16
N ARG A 10 -14.87 4.16 -3.79
CA ARG A 10 -16.00 4.73 -4.54
C ARG A 10 -15.99 6.26 -4.49
N ARG A 11 -15.65 6.84 -3.34
CA ARG A 11 -15.56 8.30 -3.16
C ARG A 11 -14.35 8.93 -3.85
N SER A 12 -13.26 8.19 -4.06
CA SER A 12 -12.06 8.72 -4.72
C SER A 12 -12.17 8.82 -6.24
N GLY A 13 -13.26 8.32 -6.84
CA GLY A 13 -13.47 8.36 -8.30
C GLY A 13 -12.61 7.34 -9.08
N VAL A 14 -11.88 6.46 -8.39
CA VAL A 14 -11.07 5.43 -9.04
C VAL A 14 -11.98 4.38 -9.67
N ARG A 15 -12.01 4.36 -11.01
CA ARG A 15 -12.84 3.42 -11.79
C ARG A 15 -12.30 1.97 -11.77
N ARG A 16 -11.04 1.79 -11.38
CA ARG A 16 -10.39 0.47 -11.30
C ARG A 16 -10.70 -0.20 -9.96
N ARG A 17 -10.91 -1.51 -9.99
CA ARG A 17 -10.98 -2.32 -8.76
C ARG A 17 -9.60 -2.34 -8.10
N ILE A 18 -9.46 -1.58 -7.01
CA ILE A 18 -8.25 -1.56 -6.19
C ILE A 18 -8.50 -2.27 -4.87
N THR A 19 -7.45 -2.87 -4.33
CA THR A 19 -7.44 -3.56 -3.04
C THR A 19 -6.48 -2.85 -2.07
N PRO A 20 -6.57 -3.10 -0.75
CA PRO A 20 -5.60 -2.55 0.20
C PRO A 20 -4.14 -2.91 -0.13
N HIS A 21 -3.92 -4.08 -0.74
CA HIS A 21 -2.60 -4.51 -1.19
C HIS A 21 -2.06 -3.63 -2.34
N ASP A 22 -2.92 -3.18 -3.26
CA ASP A 22 -2.52 -2.28 -4.35
C ASP A 22 -2.09 -0.91 -3.83
N VAL A 23 -2.80 -0.38 -2.83
CA VAL A 23 -2.44 0.88 -2.17
C VAL A 23 -1.09 0.75 -1.45
N ARG A 24 -0.85 -0.39 -0.77
CA ARG A 24 0.44 -0.67 -0.14
C ARG A 24 1.58 -0.72 -1.15
N ARG A 25 1.37 -1.38 -2.30
CA ARG A 25 2.36 -1.44 -3.39
C ARG A 25 2.63 -0.05 -3.98
N ALA A 26 1.58 0.76 -4.17
CA ALA A 26 1.73 2.12 -4.69
C ALA A 26 2.51 3.02 -3.72
N ALA A 27 2.23 2.94 -2.42
CA ALA A 27 2.97 3.64 -1.37
C ALA A 27 4.44 3.18 -1.31
N ALA A 28 4.67 1.87 -1.38
CA ALA A 28 6.02 1.27 -1.43
C ALA A 28 6.84 1.81 -2.60
N ARG A 29 6.25 1.82 -3.80
CA ARG A 29 6.88 2.34 -5.01
C ARG A 29 7.13 3.85 -4.91
N HIS A 30 6.16 4.62 -4.42
CA HIS A 30 6.31 6.07 -4.29
C HIS A 30 7.48 6.43 -3.37
N LEU A 31 7.55 5.81 -2.20
CA LEU A 31 8.63 6.01 -1.24
C LEU A 31 9.98 5.55 -1.81
N HIS A 32 10.03 4.41 -2.49
CA HIS A 32 11.26 3.95 -3.14
C HIS A 32 11.76 4.92 -4.22
N LEU A 33 10.85 5.45 -5.04
CA LEU A 33 11.18 6.45 -6.08
C LEU A 33 11.63 7.79 -5.49
N SER A 34 11.16 8.15 -4.30
CA SER A 34 11.64 9.33 -3.55
C SER A 34 13.05 9.14 -2.94
N GLY A 35 13.79 8.11 -3.35
CA GLY A 35 15.15 7.83 -2.88
C GLY A 35 15.21 7.17 -1.50
N MET A 36 14.07 6.68 -0.99
CA MET A 36 14.01 6.06 0.33
C MET A 36 14.68 4.66 0.30
N PRO A 37 15.61 4.38 1.22
CA PRO A 37 16.22 3.06 1.32
C PRO A 37 15.16 1.98 1.61
N ILE A 38 15.24 0.86 0.89
CA ILE A 38 14.29 -0.28 1.01
C ILE A 38 14.19 -0.79 2.46
N LYS A 39 15.29 -0.76 3.22
CA LYS A 39 15.31 -1.15 4.65
C LYS A 39 14.41 -0.26 5.52
N ARG A 40 14.33 1.04 5.20
CA ARG A 40 13.47 1.99 5.91
C ARG A 40 12.01 1.83 5.44
N LEU A 41 11.80 1.44 4.19
CA LEU A 41 10.47 1.11 3.65
C LEU A 41 9.84 -0.09 4.38
N GLN A 42 10.64 -1.13 4.66
CA GLN A 42 10.22 -2.31 5.43
C GLN A 42 9.78 -1.96 6.85
N ALA A 43 10.43 -0.97 7.49
CA ALA A 43 10.06 -0.48 8.81
C ALA A 43 8.72 0.29 8.79
N ILE A 44 8.49 1.16 7.80
CA ILE A 44 7.24 1.94 7.66
C ILE A 44 6.05 1.04 7.31
N LEU A 45 6.28 0.01 6.48
CA LEU A 45 5.24 -0.93 6.08
C LEU A 45 4.94 -2.00 7.15
N GLY A 46 5.66 -1.97 8.28
CA GLY A 46 5.36 -2.79 9.45
C GLY A 46 5.48 -4.28 9.16
N HIS A 47 6.64 -4.73 8.70
CA HIS A 47 6.94 -6.16 8.67
C HIS A 47 7.34 -6.63 10.09
N ASN A 48 6.36 -7.10 10.86
CA ASN A 48 6.56 -8.17 11.83
C ASN A 48 6.44 -9.57 11.16
N SER A 49 6.59 -9.64 9.83
CA SER A 49 6.80 -10.89 9.12
C SER A 49 7.57 -10.67 7.82
N ILE A 50 8.81 -11.19 7.85
CA ILE A 50 9.69 -11.39 6.69
C ILE A 50 9.24 -12.61 5.85
N ASN A 51 8.13 -13.25 6.20
CA ASN A 51 7.60 -14.41 5.47
C ASN A 51 6.34 -14.06 4.70
N THR A 52 6.49 -13.74 3.42
CA THR A 52 5.54 -14.22 2.41
C THR A 52 6.24 -14.14 1.06
N THR A 53 6.77 -15.30 0.68
CA THR A 53 7.08 -15.72 -0.70
C THR A 53 5.87 -15.51 -1.61
#